data_AF-A0A812ZCZ9-F1
#
_entry.id   AF-A0A812ZCZ9-F1
#
_cell.length_a   1.000
_cell.length_b   1.000
_cell.length_c   1.000
_cell.angle_alpha   90.00
_cell.angle_beta   90.00
_cell.angle_gamma   90.00
#
_symmetry.space_group_name_H-M   'P 1'
#
loop_
_entity.id
_entity.type
_entity.pdbx_description
1 polymer ?
#
loop_
_entity_poly.entity_id
_entity_poly.type
_entity_poly.pdbx_seq_one_letter_code
_entity_poly.pdbx_strand_id
1 'polypeptide(L)'
;VYAYLRDRSRAVRQDLHLQQPLSGRSLEFVECHEYCLRFEMLALFLLSHRREPGKGPSQGGYSRHLGLQAISQTIDPLLAAYQEVRCHLGDVAELRNEPAIQRFVVLLLLATSPATLPAHLADLGITVLQHPLLVSAIAACAAFLSGDYVGFLRFYKEADFLSAVALAELADLARVRQLWMLTRAYPRSIGDAVQLSALVKLLAFRDEAHARTFLVFHGLVVEDGLHPQDDCRVFLPKKGSVEEVGHPLLGQPTLPEFCNFDGPDALLLAKFACHSRSDIVLGHADPTVPQLEKAQACLPRKNDSYISLPEAPKPAASDHAPAPQKLKP
;
A
#
# COMPACT_ATOMS: atom_id res chain seq x y z
N VAL A 1 5.51 27.80 -7.52
CA VAL A 1 6.70 26.97 -7.24
C VAL A 1 6.63 25.61 -7.92
N TYR A 2 5.65 24.73 -7.60
CA TYR A 2 5.56 23.40 -8.24
C TYR A 2 5.57 23.47 -9.78
N ALA A 3 4.67 24.24 -10.39
CA ALA A 3 4.61 24.38 -11.85
C ALA A 3 5.95 24.81 -12.47
N TYR A 4 6.64 25.75 -11.81
CA TYR A 4 7.97 26.19 -12.23
C TYR A 4 9.02 25.07 -12.15
N LEU A 5 9.08 24.35 -11.03
CA LEU A 5 10.05 23.26 -10.86
C LEU A 5 9.76 22.11 -11.82
N ARG A 6 8.49 21.77 -12.06
CA ARG A 6 8.08 20.76 -13.04
C ARG A 6 8.48 21.15 -14.47
N ASP A 7 8.29 22.42 -14.84
CA ASP A 7 8.68 22.91 -16.15
C ASP A 7 10.21 22.85 -16.33
N ARG A 8 10.97 23.30 -15.32
CA ARG A 8 12.44 23.23 -15.34
C ARG A 8 12.97 21.80 -15.35
N SER A 9 12.41 20.90 -14.55
CA SER A 9 12.83 19.49 -14.54
C SER A 9 12.50 18.80 -15.86
N ARG A 10 11.34 19.11 -16.46
CA ARG A 10 10.98 18.65 -17.81
C ARG A 10 11.98 19.15 -18.86
N ALA A 11 12.34 20.43 -18.84
CA ALA A 11 13.30 21.00 -19.79
C ALA A 11 14.66 20.31 -19.70
N VAL A 12 15.19 20.09 -18.49
CA VAL A 12 16.45 19.35 -18.29
C VAL A 12 16.35 17.92 -18.84
N ARG A 13 15.25 17.21 -18.58
CA ARG A 13 15.05 15.86 -19.14
C ARG A 13 14.97 15.87 -20.66
N GLN A 14 14.35 16.88 -21.26
CA GLN A 14 14.30 17.05 -22.72
C GLN A 14 15.69 17.31 -23.31
N ASP A 15 16.47 18.20 -22.71
CA ASP A 15 17.84 18.49 -23.16
C ASP A 15 18.73 17.24 -23.08
N LEU A 16 18.57 16.44 -22.03
CA LEU A 16 19.24 15.15 -21.91
C LEU A 16 18.79 14.16 -22.99
N HIS A 17 17.50 14.10 -23.34
CA HIS A 17 17.01 13.27 -24.44
C HIS A 17 17.55 13.71 -25.81
N LEU A 18 17.75 15.01 -26.04
CA LEU A 18 18.32 15.52 -27.29
C LEU A 18 19.79 15.12 -27.49
N GLN A 19 20.49 14.73 -26.41
CA GLN A 19 21.89 14.30 -26.43
C GLN A 19 22.04 12.77 -26.62
N GLN A 20 20.95 12.06 -26.91
CA GLN A 20 20.99 10.63 -27.22
C GLN A 20 21.82 10.38 -28.50
N PRO A 21 22.54 9.23 -28.61
CA PRO A 21 22.53 8.09 -27.69
C PRO A 21 23.55 8.19 -26.54
N LEU A 22 24.34 9.27 -26.46
CA LEU A 22 25.44 9.36 -25.49
C LEU A 22 24.93 9.57 -24.06
N SER A 23 23.87 10.35 -23.90
CA SER A 23 23.28 10.65 -22.59
C SER A 23 22.53 9.48 -21.96
N GLY A 24 21.86 8.61 -22.74
CA GLY A 24 21.09 7.48 -22.21
C GLY A 24 21.89 6.47 -21.41
N ARG A 25 23.21 6.49 -21.60
CA ARG A 25 24.18 5.62 -20.93
C ARG A 25 24.91 6.32 -19.78
N SER A 26 24.61 7.59 -19.53
CA SER A 26 25.29 8.40 -18.54
C SER A 26 24.61 8.29 -17.18
N LEU A 27 25.41 8.29 -16.11
CA LEU A 27 24.88 8.28 -14.74
C LEU A 27 24.10 9.56 -14.44
N GLU A 28 24.48 10.69 -15.05
CA GLU A 28 23.77 11.95 -14.91
C GLU A 28 22.34 11.88 -15.46
N PHE A 29 22.12 11.12 -16.55
CA PHE A 29 20.77 10.87 -17.07
C PHE A 29 19.93 10.08 -16.08
N VAL A 30 20.51 9.01 -15.53
CA VAL A 30 19.86 8.16 -14.51
C VAL A 30 19.53 8.98 -13.27
N GLU A 31 20.52 9.61 -12.63
CA GLU A 31 20.35 10.40 -11.41
C GLU A 31 19.33 11.53 -11.59
N CYS A 32 19.36 12.24 -12.73
CA CYS A 32 18.38 13.27 -13.04
C CYS A 32 16.93 12.72 -13.05
N HIS A 33 16.71 11.57 -13.70
CA HIS A 33 15.39 10.95 -13.75
C HIS A 33 14.96 10.39 -12.39
N GLU A 34 15.89 9.85 -11.61
CA GLU A 34 15.58 9.42 -10.24
C GLU A 34 15.13 10.59 -9.36
N TYR A 35 15.82 11.74 -9.42
CA TYR A 35 15.42 12.95 -8.69
C TYR A 35 14.06 13.46 -9.17
N CYS A 36 13.80 13.42 -10.48
CA CYS A 36 12.51 13.79 -11.03
C CYS A 36 11.40 12.87 -10.50
N LEU A 37 11.63 11.55 -10.44
CA LEU A 37 10.63 10.60 -9.91
C LEU A 37 10.33 10.90 -8.44
N ARG A 38 11.36 11.03 -7.60
CA ARG A 38 11.18 11.35 -6.16
C ARG A 38 10.51 12.71 -5.97
N PHE A 39 10.83 13.70 -6.80
CA PHE A 39 10.17 15.01 -6.82
C PHE A 39 8.68 14.91 -7.14
N GLU A 40 8.30 14.17 -8.19
CA GLU A 40 6.89 14.03 -8.59
C GLU A 40 6.10 13.25 -7.52
N MET A 41 6.68 12.23 -6.89
CA MET A 41 6.06 11.54 -5.76
C MET A 41 5.89 12.46 -4.54
N LEU A 42 6.89 13.27 -4.21
CA LEU A 42 6.77 14.26 -3.15
C LEU A 42 5.69 15.31 -3.47
N ALA A 43 5.60 15.75 -4.72
CA ALA A 43 4.57 16.66 -5.19
C ALA A 43 3.17 16.03 -5.08
N LEU A 44 3.04 14.73 -5.41
CA LEU A 44 1.81 13.96 -5.24
C LEU A 44 1.29 14.04 -3.81
N PHE A 45 2.18 13.91 -2.82
CA PHE A 45 1.82 14.08 -1.42
C PHE A 45 1.43 15.52 -1.08
N LEU A 46 2.31 16.49 -1.34
CA LEU A 46 2.15 17.88 -0.89
C LEU A 46 0.95 18.59 -1.51
N LEU A 47 0.59 18.23 -2.74
CA LEU A 47 -0.48 18.88 -3.49
C LEU A 47 -1.82 18.17 -3.31
N SER A 48 -1.83 16.87 -3.03
CA SER A 48 -3.05 16.14 -2.66
C SER A 48 -3.56 16.55 -1.27
N HIS A 49 -2.67 16.78 -0.31
CA HIS A 49 -3.02 17.15 1.08
C HIS A 49 -3.42 18.63 1.27
N ARG A 50 -3.31 19.46 0.22
CA ARG A 50 -3.62 20.91 0.30
C ARG A 50 -5.04 21.26 -0.14
N ARG A 51 -5.93 20.29 -0.31
CA ARG A 51 -7.33 20.57 -0.58
C ARG A 51 -7.96 21.23 0.66
N GLU A 52 -8.26 22.52 0.56
CA GLU A 52 -9.01 23.22 1.61
C GLU A 52 -10.43 22.64 1.69
N PRO A 53 -10.92 22.22 2.87
CA PRO A 53 -12.30 21.79 3.02
C PRO A 53 -13.23 22.96 2.69
N GLY A 54 -14.15 22.75 1.74
CA GLY A 54 -15.18 23.73 1.37
C GLY A 54 -14.90 24.58 0.13
N LYS A 55 -13.69 24.56 -0.45
CA LYS A 55 -13.49 25.08 -1.81
C LYS A 55 -13.82 23.96 -2.80
N GLY A 56 -14.92 24.13 -3.55
CA GLY A 56 -15.24 23.29 -4.70
C GLY A 56 -14.05 23.18 -5.68
N PRO A 57 -14.06 22.22 -6.62
CA PRO A 57 -12.94 21.97 -7.52
C PRO A 57 -12.56 23.28 -8.22
N SER A 58 -11.50 23.92 -7.75
CA SER A 58 -11.04 25.16 -8.34
C SER A 58 -10.53 24.78 -9.72
N GLN A 59 -11.05 25.43 -10.78
CA GLN A 59 -10.79 25.12 -12.20
C GLN A 59 -9.31 25.21 -12.66
N GLY A 60 -8.34 25.29 -11.74
CA GLY A 60 -6.89 25.25 -12.02
C GLY A 60 -6.07 24.49 -10.96
N GLY A 61 -6.71 23.66 -10.14
CA GLY A 61 -6.04 22.88 -9.08
C GLY A 61 -5.26 21.68 -9.60
N TYR A 62 -4.15 21.34 -8.95
CA TYR A 62 -3.42 20.10 -9.21
C TYR A 62 -4.35 18.90 -9.04
N SER A 63 -4.46 18.07 -10.07
CA SER A 63 -5.16 16.79 -9.96
C SER A 63 -4.16 15.67 -9.75
N ARG A 64 -4.53 14.69 -8.92
CA ARG A 64 -3.70 13.50 -8.69
C ARG A 64 -3.41 12.76 -10.00
N HIS A 65 -4.38 12.73 -10.91
CA HIS A 65 -4.22 12.16 -12.25
C HIS A 65 -3.07 12.82 -13.03
N LEU A 66 -2.96 14.16 -13.00
CA LEU A 66 -1.83 14.87 -13.62
C LEU A 66 -0.48 14.54 -12.97
N GLY A 67 -0.49 14.26 -11.66
CA GLY A 67 0.68 13.79 -10.91
C GLY A 67 1.13 12.41 -11.35
N LEU A 68 0.22 11.44 -11.40
CA LEU A 68 0.50 10.08 -11.87
C LEU A 68 0.97 10.07 -13.33
N GLN A 69 0.40 10.94 -14.17
CA GLN A 69 0.86 11.11 -15.54
C GLN A 69 2.31 11.64 -15.60
N ALA A 70 2.68 12.60 -14.74
CA ALA A 70 4.04 13.11 -14.65
C ALA A 70 5.04 12.04 -14.19
N ILE A 71 4.62 11.22 -13.21
CA ILE A 71 5.38 10.07 -12.71
C ILE A 71 5.62 9.07 -13.85
N SER A 72 4.58 8.67 -14.58
CA SER A 72 4.69 7.73 -15.72
C SER A 72 5.65 8.26 -16.81
N GLN A 73 5.56 9.55 -17.14
CA GLN A 73 6.50 10.20 -18.08
C GLN A 73 7.95 10.22 -17.62
N THR A 74 8.23 9.87 -16.36
CA THR A 74 9.58 9.82 -15.78
C THR A 74 10.08 8.38 -15.64
N ILE A 75 9.17 7.41 -15.45
CA ILE A 75 9.51 6.00 -15.25
C ILE A 75 10.07 5.37 -16.52
N ASP A 76 9.39 5.49 -17.66
CA ASP A 76 9.78 4.72 -18.86
C ASP A 76 11.20 5.04 -19.35
N PRO A 77 11.62 6.33 -19.46
CA PRO A 77 13.00 6.65 -19.84
C PRO A 77 14.04 6.18 -18.82
N LEU A 78 13.68 6.18 -17.53
CA LEU A 78 14.56 5.72 -16.45
C LEU A 78 14.78 4.21 -16.51
N LEU A 79 13.72 3.44 -16.74
CA LEU A 79 13.82 1.98 -16.89
C LEU A 79 14.63 1.59 -18.12
N ALA A 80 14.44 2.29 -19.24
CA ALA A 80 15.26 2.11 -20.43
C ALA A 80 16.74 2.42 -20.16
N ALA A 81 17.04 3.53 -19.47
CA ALA A 81 18.41 3.89 -19.12
C ALA A 81 19.09 2.84 -18.21
N TYR A 82 18.37 2.26 -17.24
CA TYR A 82 18.94 1.15 -16.43
C TYR A 82 19.32 -0.05 -17.30
N GLN A 83 18.49 -0.42 -18.28
CA GLN A 83 18.80 -1.51 -19.19
C GLN A 83 20.01 -1.18 -20.08
N GLU A 84 20.07 0.02 -20.64
CA GLU A 84 21.21 0.47 -21.46
C GLU A 84 22.52 0.48 -20.67
N VAL A 85 22.51 1.03 -19.45
CA VAL A 85 23.68 1.06 -18.58
C VAL A 85 24.17 -0.35 -18.27
N ARG A 86 23.28 -1.28 -17.94
CA ARG A 86 23.66 -2.70 -17.72
C ARG A 86 24.28 -3.35 -18.95
N CYS A 87 23.70 -3.12 -20.13
CA CYS A 87 24.23 -3.69 -21.38
C CYS A 87 25.65 -3.16 -21.69
N HIS A 88 25.99 -1.94 -21.28
CA HIS A 88 27.26 -1.30 -21.63
C HIS A 88 28.34 -1.39 -20.55
N LEU A 89 27.99 -1.25 -19.27
CA LEU A 89 28.93 -1.17 -18.16
C LEU A 89 28.99 -2.46 -17.32
N GLY A 90 28.10 -3.42 -17.57
CA GLY A 90 28.00 -4.64 -16.76
C GLY A 90 27.17 -4.44 -15.49
N ASP A 91 27.36 -5.33 -14.51
CA ASP A 91 26.42 -5.47 -13.39
C ASP A 91 26.91 -4.78 -12.07
N VAL A 92 25.96 -4.07 -11.47
CA VAL A 92 25.73 -3.81 -10.02
C VAL A 92 26.35 -2.61 -9.29
N ALA A 93 27.64 -2.24 -9.42
CA ALA A 93 28.22 -1.30 -8.43
C ALA A 93 27.74 0.16 -8.55
N GLU A 94 27.43 0.64 -9.76
CA GLU A 94 27.11 2.05 -10.01
C GLU A 94 25.60 2.36 -9.91
N LEU A 95 24.73 1.36 -10.11
CA LEU A 95 23.27 1.51 -10.05
C LEU A 95 22.70 1.30 -8.64
N ARG A 96 23.34 1.91 -7.63
CA ARG A 96 23.01 1.76 -6.20
C ARG A 96 21.53 1.98 -5.84
N ASN A 97 20.86 2.85 -6.59
CA ASN A 97 19.50 3.30 -6.30
C ASN A 97 18.44 2.51 -7.08
N GLU A 98 18.85 1.69 -8.05
CA GLU A 98 17.89 0.98 -8.90
C GLU A 98 16.90 0.14 -8.09
N PRO A 99 17.30 -0.64 -7.07
CA PRO A 99 16.33 -1.42 -6.29
C PRO A 99 15.30 -0.55 -5.55
N ALA A 100 15.69 0.64 -5.10
CA ALA A 100 14.78 1.59 -4.44
C ALA A 100 13.76 2.16 -5.44
N ILE A 101 14.22 2.50 -6.65
CA ILE A 101 13.39 3.01 -7.74
C ILE A 101 12.43 1.93 -8.25
N GLN A 102 12.93 0.72 -8.52
CA GLN A 102 12.12 -0.41 -8.97
C GLN A 102 11.03 -0.76 -7.96
N ARG A 103 11.33 -0.64 -6.67
CA ARG A 103 10.32 -0.74 -5.62
C ARG A 103 9.24 0.32 -5.74
N PHE A 104 9.57 1.59 -5.96
CA PHE A 104 8.55 2.62 -6.15
C PHE A 104 7.67 2.32 -7.36
N VAL A 105 8.27 1.88 -8.48
CA VAL A 105 7.54 1.45 -9.68
C VAL A 105 6.57 0.33 -9.35
N VAL A 106 7.02 -0.75 -8.69
CA VAL A 106 6.16 -1.88 -8.29
C VAL A 106 4.98 -1.43 -7.43
N LEU A 107 5.21 -0.58 -6.42
CA LEU A 107 4.14 -0.09 -5.54
C LEU A 107 3.17 0.85 -6.27
N LEU A 108 3.67 1.68 -7.19
CA LEU A 108 2.84 2.55 -8.02
C LEU A 108 1.98 1.73 -8.99
N LEU A 109 2.56 0.70 -9.63
CA LEU A 109 1.83 -0.22 -10.50
C LEU A 109 0.74 -0.98 -9.74
N LEU A 110 0.98 -1.40 -8.49
CA LEU A 110 -0.06 -1.98 -7.65
C LEU A 110 -1.23 -1.00 -7.46
N ALA A 111 -0.94 0.29 -7.26
CA ALA A 111 -1.95 1.32 -7.04
C ALA A 111 -2.70 1.74 -8.30
N THR A 112 -2.05 1.75 -9.47
CA THR A 112 -2.65 2.28 -10.71
C THR A 112 -3.10 1.19 -11.68
N SER A 113 -2.35 0.10 -11.80
CA SER A 113 -2.51 -0.90 -12.87
C SER A 113 -1.99 -2.28 -12.43
N PRO A 114 -2.64 -2.95 -11.46
CA PRO A 114 -2.16 -4.20 -10.89
C PRO A 114 -2.03 -5.34 -11.93
N ALA A 115 -2.77 -5.28 -13.05
CA ALA A 115 -2.67 -6.24 -14.15
C ALA A 115 -1.32 -6.20 -14.89
N THR A 116 -0.62 -5.06 -14.85
CA THR A 116 0.69 -4.88 -15.52
C THR A 116 1.87 -5.35 -14.65
N LEU A 117 1.63 -5.54 -13.35
CA LEU A 117 2.66 -5.89 -12.39
C LEU A 117 3.39 -7.21 -12.72
N PRO A 118 2.72 -8.31 -13.12
CA PRO A 118 3.42 -9.55 -13.45
C PRO A 118 4.38 -9.42 -14.64
N ALA A 119 4.00 -8.64 -15.66
CA ALA A 119 4.84 -8.39 -16.82
C ALA A 119 6.09 -7.59 -16.42
N HIS A 120 5.90 -6.51 -15.65
CA HIS A 120 7.02 -5.72 -15.12
C HIS A 120 7.99 -6.57 -14.30
N LEU A 121 7.48 -7.43 -13.40
CA LEU A 121 8.32 -8.31 -12.58
C LEU A 121 9.08 -9.36 -13.41
N ALA A 122 8.52 -9.83 -14.53
CA ALA A 122 9.17 -10.77 -15.43
C ALA A 122 10.34 -10.14 -16.20
N ASP A 123 10.27 -8.83 -16.47
CA ASP A 123 11.33 -8.08 -17.16
C ASP A 123 12.52 -7.71 -16.24
N LEU A 124 12.37 -7.89 -14.92
CA LEU A 124 13.43 -7.58 -13.96
C LEU A 124 14.48 -8.69 -13.89
N GLY A 125 15.76 -8.28 -13.80
CA GLY A 125 16.87 -9.18 -13.55
C GLY A 125 16.79 -9.84 -12.16
N ILE A 126 17.31 -11.06 -12.06
CA ILE A 126 17.26 -11.86 -10.82
C ILE A 126 17.95 -11.17 -9.63
N THR A 127 19.01 -10.39 -9.89
CA THR A 127 19.76 -9.63 -8.88
C THR A 127 18.89 -8.57 -8.22
N VAL A 128 18.09 -7.85 -9.00
CA VAL A 128 17.14 -6.85 -8.50
C VAL A 128 15.93 -7.50 -7.84
N LEU A 129 15.43 -8.60 -8.41
CA LEU A 129 14.31 -9.35 -7.83
C LEU A 129 14.60 -9.88 -6.42
N GLN A 130 15.84 -10.31 -6.18
CA GLN A 130 16.28 -10.82 -4.88
C GLN A 130 16.65 -9.71 -3.89
N HIS A 131 16.67 -8.44 -4.31
CA HIS A 131 17.03 -7.35 -3.42
C HIS A 131 15.99 -7.18 -2.29
N PRO A 132 16.40 -7.03 -1.02
CA PRO A 132 15.47 -6.98 0.12
C PRO A 132 14.36 -5.93 -0.01
N LEU A 133 14.69 -4.75 -0.56
CA LEU A 133 13.72 -3.68 -0.80
C LEU A 133 12.58 -4.12 -1.74
N LEU A 134 12.92 -4.87 -2.79
CA LEU A 134 11.94 -5.33 -3.76
C LEU A 134 11.16 -6.53 -3.24
N VAL A 135 11.84 -7.49 -2.60
CA VAL A 135 11.20 -8.66 -1.97
C VAL A 135 10.11 -8.21 -0.99
N SER A 136 10.41 -7.21 -0.15
CA SER A 136 9.43 -6.68 0.79
C SER A 136 8.25 -5.98 0.11
N ALA A 137 8.48 -5.30 -1.03
CA ALA A 137 7.43 -4.66 -1.80
C ALA A 137 6.54 -5.67 -2.53
N ILE A 138 7.13 -6.73 -3.08
CA ILE A 138 6.41 -7.85 -3.69
C ILE A 138 5.55 -8.55 -2.64
N ALA A 139 6.08 -8.76 -1.42
CA ALA A 139 5.31 -9.31 -0.31
C ALA A 139 4.10 -8.43 0.06
N ALA A 140 4.26 -7.10 0.05
CA ALA A 140 3.14 -6.17 0.26
C ALA A 140 2.09 -6.27 -0.85
N CYS A 141 2.53 -6.36 -2.11
CA CYS A 141 1.66 -6.55 -3.27
C CYS A 141 0.86 -7.86 -3.15
N ALA A 142 1.54 -8.96 -2.80
CA ALA A 142 0.91 -10.26 -2.58
C ALA A 142 -0.10 -10.23 -1.43
N ALA A 143 0.24 -9.56 -0.31
CA ALA A 143 -0.67 -9.40 0.82
C ALA A 143 -1.96 -8.66 0.41
N PHE A 144 -1.84 -7.57 -0.35
CA PHE A 144 -3.02 -6.83 -0.83
C PHE A 144 -3.88 -7.66 -1.79
N LEU A 145 -3.26 -8.31 -2.78
CA LEU A 145 -3.98 -9.08 -3.81
C LEU A 145 -4.63 -10.36 -3.27
N SER A 146 -4.06 -10.97 -2.23
CA SER A 146 -4.61 -12.16 -1.56
C SER A 146 -5.67 -11.83 -0.50
N GLY A 147 -5.89 -10.55 -0.19
CA GLY A 147 -6.83 -10.11 0.83
C GLY A 147 -6.29 -10.11 2.27
N ASP A 148 -4.98 -10.31 2.48
CA ASP A 148 -4.31 -10.08 3.76
C ASP A 148 -4.06 -8.57 3.96
N TYR A 149 -5.14 -7.82 4.19
CA TYR A 149 -5.05 -6.37 4.40
C TYR A 149 -4.32 -6.00 5.68
N VAL A 150 -4.33 -6.86 6.72
CA VAL A 150 -3.56 -6.63 7.95
C VAL A 150 -2.06 -6.71 7.65
N GLY A 151 -1.63 -7.71 6.86
CA GLY A 151 -0.26 -7.81 6.36
C GLY A 151 0.15 -6.59 5.55
N PHE A 152 -0.71 -6.15 4.63
CA PHE A 152 -0.47 -4.96 3.81
C PHE A 152 -0.39 -3.66 4.63
N LEU A 153 -1.33 -3.44 5.56
CA LEU A 153 -1.39 -2.23 6.39
C LEU A 153 -0.20 -2.14 7.36
N ARG A 154 0.30 -3.28 7.82
CA ARG A 154 1.55 -3.34 8.59
C ARG A 154 2.75 -2.92 7.74
N PHE A 155 2.86 -3.42 6.51
CA PHE A 155 3.89 -2.94 5.59
C PHE A 155 3.77 -1.43 5.36
N TYR A 156 2.56 -0.92 5.11
CA TYR A 156 2.32 0.51 4.93
C TYR A 156 2.80 1.35 6.14
N LYS A 157 2.56 0.86 7.36
CA LYS A 157 3.02 1.51 8.59
C LYS A 157 4.54 1.58 8.68
N GLU A 158 5.23 0.53 8.26
CA GLU A 158 6.70 0.40 8.35
C GLU A 158 7.45 1.01 7.15
N ALA A 159 6.78 1.15 6.00
CA ALA A 159 7.36 1.68 4.77
C ALA A 159 7.99 3.08 4.96
N ASP A 160 9.04 3.39 4.21
CA ASP A 160 9.56 4.76 4.13
C ASP A 160 8.53 5.71 3.52
N PHE A 161 8.82 7.01 3.61
CA PHE A 161 7.90 8.05 3.20
C PHE A 161 7.42 7.90 1.75
N LEU A 162 8.31 7.71 0.78
CA LEU A 162 7.92 7.65 -0.63
C LEU A 162 7.16 6.35 -0.97
N SER A 163 7.57 5.22 -0.40
CA SER A 163 6.79 3.98 -0.53
C SER A 163 5.39 4.09 0.08
N ALA A 164 5.25 4.76 1.23
CA ALA A 164 3.95 5.03 1.81
C ALA A 164 3.12 5.98 0.93
N VAL A 165 3.73 7.02 0.34
CA VAL A 165 3.03 7.91 -0.61
C VAL A 165 2.49 7.15 -1.83
N ALA A 166 3.25 6.20 -2.37
CA ALA A 166 2.78 5.35 -3.47
C ALA A 166 1.55 4.52 -3.08
N LEU A 167 1.50 4.04 -1.83
CA LEU A 167 0.47 3.14 -1.32
C LEU A 167 -0.71 3.83 -0.63
N ALA A 168 -0.69 5.15 -0.44
CA ALA A 168 -1.64 5.88 0.39
C ALA A 168 -3.12 5.55 0.08
N GLU A 169 -3.52 5.59 -1.20
CA GLU A 169 -4.90 5.28 -1.60
C GLU A 169 -5.27 3.81 -1.35
N LEU A 170 -4.31 2.91 -1.58
CA LEU A 170 -4.52 1.50 -1.30
C LEU A 170 -4.60 1.22 0.20
N ALA A 171 -3.94 2.03 1.04
CA ALA A 171 -4.05 1.93 2.50
C ALA A 171 -5.47 2.24 2.95
N ASP A 172 -6.09 3.31 2.44
CA ASP A 172 -7.48 3.63 2.76
C ASP A 172 -8.44 2.58 2.22
N LEU A 173 -8.22 2.08 1.00
CA LEU A 173 -8.97 0.97 0.45
C LEU A 173 -8.84 -0.31 1.28
N ALA A 174 -7.62 -0.65 1.71
CA ALA A 174 -7.34 -1.80 2.57
C ALA A 174 -8.02 -1.67 3.93
N ARG A 175 -8.02 -0.46 4.54
CA ARG A 175 -8.75 -0.17 5.79
C ARG A 175 -10.24 -0.43 5.65
N VAL A 176 -10.87 0.07 4.58
CA VAL A 176 -12.30 -0.16 4.32
C VAL A 176 -12.59 -1.64 4.07
N ARG A 177 -11.77 -2.32 3.28
CA ARG A 177 -11.94 -3.75 2.99
C ARG A 177 -11.78 -4.60 4.24
N GLN A 178 -10.81 -4.29 5.09
CA GLN A 178 -10.61 -4.94 6.38
C GLN A 178 -11.82 -4.72 7.31
N LEU A 179 -12.35 -3.50 7.33
CA LEU A 179 -13.53 -3.15 8.12
C LEU A 179 -14.80 -3.86 7.61
N TRP A 180 -14.96 -3.94 6.29
CA TRP A 180 -16.04 -4.69 5.65
C TRP A 180 -15.99 -6.18 6.00
N MET A 181 -14.81 -6.79 6.00
CA MET A 181 -14.66 -8.19 6.43
C MET A 181 -14.95 -8.36 7.92
N LEU A 182 -14.44 -7.46 8.77
CA LEU A 182 -14.65 -7.51 10.22
C LEU A 182 -16.14 -7.43 10.57
N THR A 183 -16.86 -6.43 10.05
CA THR A 183 -18.29 -6.22 10.31
C THR A 183 -19.15 -7.41 9.89
N ARG A 184 -18.77 -8.13 8.83
CA ARG A 184 -19.52 -9.28 8.32
C ARG A 184 -19.15 -10.61 8.98
N ALA A 185 -17.93 -10.73 9.50
CA ALA A 185 -17.46 -11.92 10.19
C ALA A 185 -17.75 -11.89 11.71
N TYR A 186 -18.10 -10.72 12.26
CA TYR A 186 -18.28 -10.55 13.70
C TYR A 186 -19.45 -11.41 14.23
N PRO A 187 -19.22 -12.30 15.21
CA PRO A 187 -20.24 -13.20 15.72
C PRO A 187 -21.31 -12.45 16.52
N ARG A 188 -22.57 -12.85 16.34
CA ARG A 188 -23.75 -12.16 16.90
C ARG A 188 -23.87 -12.16 18.44
N SER A 189 -23.10 -13.00 19.14
CA SER A 189 -23.29 -13.31 20.56
C SER A 189 -22.24 -12.70 21.50
N ILE A 190 -21.18 -12.08 21.00
CA ILE A 190 -20.10 -11.50 21.81
C ILE A 190 -20.20 -9.98 21.72
N GLY A 191 -20.34 -9.34 22.89
CA GLY A 191 -20.32 -7.90 23.16
C GLY A 191 -20.28 -6.93 21.96
N ASP A 192 -21.29 -6.06 21.91
CA ASP A 192 -21.63 -5.14 20.81
C ASP A 192 -20.59 -4.06 20.51
N ALA A 193 -19.48 -4.01 21.26
CA ALA A 193 -18.48 -2.96 21.21
C ALA A 193 -17.05 -3.52 21.16
N VAL A 194 -16.26 -3.00 20.22
CA VAL A 194 -14.82 -3.24 20.11
C VAL A 194 -14.07 -2.01 20.62
N GLN A 195 -12.95 -2.20 21.30
CA GLN A 195 -12.10 -1.08 21.73
C GLN A 195 -11.53 -0.33 20.52
N LEU A 196 -11.59 1.00 20.55
CA LEU A 196 -11.03 1.86 19.50
C LEU A 196 -9.53 1.61 19.36
N SER A 197 -8.81 1.44 20.48
CA SER A 197 -7.37 1.14 20.51
C SER A 197 -7.02 -0.15 19.74
N ALA A 198 -7.89 -1.16 19.78
CA ALA A 198 -7.74 -2.39 19.01
C ALA A 198 -7.94 -2.15 17.50
N LEU A 199 -8.95 -1.37 17.12
CA LEU A 199 -9.20 -1.01 15.72
C LEU A 199 -8.10 -0.10 15.14
N VAL A 200 -7.57 0.82 15.93
CA VAL A 200 -6.42 1.67 15.56
C VAL A 200 -5.21 0.80 15.22
N LYS A 201 -4.93 -0.22 16.03
CA LYS A 201 -3.85 -1.19 15.77
C LYS A 201 -4.14 -2.04 14.54
N LEU A 202 -5.36 -2.58 14.42
CA LEU A 202 -5.77 -3.47 13.33
C LEU A 202 -5.74 -2.76 11.96
N LEU A 203 -6.23 -1.52 11.91
CA LEU A 203 -6.33 -0.70 10.69
C LEU A 203 -5.08 0.17 10.44
N ALA A 204 -4.04 -0.01 11.26
CA ALA A 204 -2.77 0.69 11.20
C ALA A 204 -2.91 2.23 11.14
N PHE A 205 -3.79 2.79 11.97
CA PHE A 205 -3.83 4.23 12.19
C PHE A 205 -2.70 4.66 13.12
N ARG A 206 -2.22 5.89 12.93
CA ARG A 206 -1.25 6.51 13.84
C ARG A 206 -1.93 7.00 15.12
N ASP A 207 -3.03 7.73 14.95
CA ASP A 207 -3.71 8.45 16.02
C ASP A 207 -5.19 8.04 16.08
N GLU A 208 -5.76 8.03 17.28
CA GLU A 208 -7.16 7.67 17.51
C GLU A 208 -8.12 8.68 16.88
N ALA A 209 -7.73 9.96 16.83
CA ALA A 209 -8.52 11.01 16.19
C ALA A 209 -8.74 10.73 14.70
N HIS A 210 -7.69 10.33 13.97
CA HIS A 210 -7.80 9.97 12.55
C HIS A 210 -8.66 8.71 12.37
N ALA A 211 -8.46 7.69 13.21
CA ALA A 211 -9.28 6.48 13.20
C ALA A 211 -10.76 6.79 13.45
N ARG A 212 -11.07 7.67 14.41
CA ARG A 212 -12.44 8.09 14.72
C ARG A 212 -13.11 8.74 13.52
N THR A 213 -12.45 9.71 12.88
CA THR A 213 -12.99 10.37 11.68
C THR A 213 -13.27 9.38 10.55
N PHE A 214 -12.36 8.42 10.35
CA PHE A 214 -12.53 7.36 9.36
C PHE A 214 -13.71 6.43 9.67
N LEU A 215 -13.80 5.94 10.91
CA LEU A 215 -14.87 5.02 11.32
C LEU A 215 -16.26 5.69 11.24
N VAL A 216 -16.37 6.94 11.69
CA VAL A 216 -17.60 7.73 11.60
C VAL A 216 -17.99 7.99 10.15
N PHE A 217 -17.04 8.30 9.27
CA PHE A 217 -17.30 8.46 7.83
C PHE A 217 -17.91 7.20 7.20
N HIS A 218 -17.50 6.01 7.67
CA HIS A 218 -18.03 4.73 7.21
C HIS A 218 -19.28 4.25 7.98
N GLY A 219 -19.91 5.11 8.78
CA GLY A 219 -21.20 4.86 9.42
C GLY A 219 -21.12 4.15 10.77
N LEU A 220 -19.92 3.98 11.34
CA LEU A 220 -19.75 3.36 12.66
C LEU A 220 -19.92 4.38 13.78
N VAL A 221 -20.55 3.95 14.86
CA VAL A 221 -20.76 4.75 16.07
C VAL A 221 -19.57 4.56 17.01
N VAL A 222 -18.91 5.66 17.37
CA VAL A 222 -17.80 5.69 18.32
C VAL A 222 -18.26 6.43 19.57
N GLU A 223 -18.44 5.70 20.66
CA GLU A 223 -18.77 6.25 21.98
C GLU A 223 -17.51 6.46 22.81
N ASP A 224 -17.44 7.62 23.45
CA ASP A 224 -16.37 7.95 24.37
C ASP A 224 -16.61 7.23 25.71
N GLY A 225 -15.52 6.78 26.36
CA GLY A 225 -15.60 6.13 27.66
C GLY A 225 -16.24 7.04 28.71
N LEU A 226 -17.04 6.47 29.62
CA LEU A 226 -17.68 7.20 30.72
C LEU A 226 -16.65 7.80 31.71
N HIS A 227 -15.45 7.21 31.78
CA HIS A 227 -14.32 7.73 32.53
C HIS A 227 -13.13 8.05 31.62
N PRO A 228 -12.26 9.01 32.02
CA PRO A 228 -11.04 9.33 31.27
C PRO A 228 -10.05 8.16 31.11
N GLN A 229 -10.24 7.09 31.90
CA GLN A 229 -9.43 5.87 31.88
C GLN A 229 -10.08 4.74 31.06
N ASP A 230 -11.33 4.89 30.64
CA ASP A 230 -12.02 3.89 29.82
C ASP A 230 -11.73 4.14 28.33
N ASP A 231 -11.24 3.11 27.65
CA ASP A 231 -11.04 3.14 26.20
C ASP A 231 -12.36 3.44 25.46
N CYS A 232 -12.29 4.31 24.45
CA CYS A 232 -13.42 4.55 23.54
C CYS A 232 -13.87 3.23 22.90
N ARG A 233 -15.18 3.10 22.72
CA ARG A 233 -15.83 1.89 22.22
C ARG A 233 -16.48 2.14 20.86
N VAL A 234 -16.31 1.18 19.96
CA VAL A 234 -16.86 1.24 18.61
C VAL A 234 -17.88 0.13 18.45
N PHE A 235 -19.12 0.52 18.14
CA PHE A 235 -20.20 -0.43 17.94
C PHE A 235 -20.18 -0.95 16.51
N LEU A 236 -20.10 -2.28 16.37
CA LEU A 236 -20.14 -2.92 15.06
C LEU A 236 -21.59 -3.27 14.71
N PRO A 237 -22.10 -2.85 13.54
CA PRO A 237 -23.47 -3.09 13.15
C PRO A 237 -23.72 -4.58 12.94
N LYS A 238 -24.87 -5.06 13.40
CA LYS A 238 -25.23 -6.49 13.33
C LYS A 238 -25.91 -6.82 12.01
N LYS A 239 -25.41 -7.87 11.33
CA LYS A 239 -26.09 -8.48 10.18
C LYS A 239 -27.44 -9.08 10.61
N GLY A 240 -28.53 -8.58 10.07
CA GLY A 240 -29.93 -8.93 10.36
C GLY A 240 -30.66 -7.94 11.28
N SER A 241 -30.00 -6.85 11.70
CA SER A 241 -30.62 -5.79 12.50
C SER A 241 -31.29 -4.73 11.62
N VAL A 242 -32.13 -3.88 12.21
CA VAL A 242 -32.74 -2.73 11.51
C VAL A 242 -31.65 -1.78 10.98
N GLU A 243 -30.50 -1.73 11.65
CA GLU A 243 -29.33 -0.91 11.26
C GLU A 243 -28.63 -1.44 9.99
N GLU A 244 -28.85 -2.70 9.61
CA GLU A 244 -28.32 -3.23 8.34
C GLU A 244 -28.97 -2.54 7.13
N VAL A 245 -30.25 -2.16 7.26
CA VAL A 245 -31.03 -1.53 6.19
C VAL A 245 -30.58 -0.06 6.04
N GLY A 246 -29.50 0.14 5.31
CA GLY A 246 -28.95 1.47 5.00
C GLY A 246 -27.49 1.66 5.42
N HIS A 247 -26.85 0.71 6.11
CA HIS A 247 -25.44 0.84 6.48
C HIS A 247 -24.52 0.70 5.26
N PRO A 248 -23.61 1.66 4.98
CA PRO A 248 -22.82 1.72 3.75
C PRO A 248 -21.93 0.49 3.55
N LEU A 249 -21.44 -0.13 4.64
CA LEU A 249 -20.60 -1.35 4.56
C LEU A 249 -21.40 -2.66 4.49
N LEU A 250 -22.57 -2.74 5.12
CA LEU A 250 -23.33 -4.01 5.18
C LEU A 250 -24.22 -4.19 3.94
N GLY A 251 -24.77 -3.10 3.42
CA GLY A 251 -25.63 -3.11 2.23
C GLY A 251 -24.90 -3.46 0.92
N GLN A 252 -23.57 -3.38 0.89
CA GLN A 252 -22.79 -3.74 -0.29
C GLN A 252 -22.56 -5.27 -0.37
N PRO A 253 -22.97 -5.93 -1.47
CA PRO A 253 -22.81 -7.37 -1.63
C PRO A 253 -21.37 -7.76 -1.97
N THR A 254 -20.64 -6.85 -2.64
CA THR A 254 -19.27 -7.05 -3.09
C THR A 254 -18.28 -6.33 -2.18
N LEU A 255 -17.02 -6.75 -2.27
CA LEU A 255 -15.92 -6.08 -1.62
C LEU A 255 -15.79 -4.65 -2.17
N PRO A 256 -15.58 -3.62 -1.31
CA PRO A 256 -15.39 -2.25 -1.77
C PRO A 256 -14.24 -2.11 -2.77
N GLU A 257 -14.49 -1.43 -3.89
CA GLU A 257 -13.51 -1.22 -4.96
C GLU A 257 -12.75 0.10 -4.81
N PHE A 258 -13.35 1.08 -4.14
CA PHE A 258 -12.79 2.41 -3.94
C PHE A 258 -13.07 2.90 -2.50
N CYS A 259 -12.22 3.81 -2.02
CA CYS A 259 -12.44 4.55 -0.78
C CYS A 259 -12.45 6.05 -1.10
N ASN A 260 -13.53 6.74 -0.73
CA ASN A 260 -13.72 8.18 -0.96
C ASN A 260 -13.41 9.02 0.30
N PHE A 261 -12.72 8.44 1.28
CA PHE A 261 -12.34 9.15 2.49
C PHE A 261 -11.26 10.19 2.15
N ASP A 262 -11.57 11.48 2.32
CA ASP A 262 -10.67 12.61 2.02
C ASP A 262 -10.11 13.22 3.31
N GLY A 263 -9.53 12.37 4.17
CA GLY A 263 -8.92 12.77 5.44
C GLY A 263 -7.39 12.84 5.37
N PRO A 264 -6.74 13.75 6.12
CA PRO A 264 -5.29 13.81 6.14
C PRO A 264 -4.70 12.56 6.79
N ASP A 265 -3.84 11.82 6.08
CA ASP A 265 -3.19 10.66 6.68
C ASP A 265 -2.09 11.11 7.67
N ALA A 266 -2.45 11.07 8.95
CA ALA A 266 -1.55 11.41 10.05
C ALA A 266 -0.24 10.61 10.04
N LEU A 267 -0.25 9.39 9.50
CA LEU A 267 0.94 8.56 9.35
C LEU A 267 1.89 9.14 8.29
N LEU A 268 1.37 9.57 7.14
CA LEU A 268 2.17 10.22 6.09
C LEU A 268 2.70 11.58 6.54
N LEU A 269 1.85 12.39 7.19
CA LEU A 269 2.26 13.69 7.73
C LEU A 269 3.44 13.56 8.70
N ALA A 270 3.41 12.54 9.56
CA ALA A 270 4.48 12.31 10.49
C ALA A 270 5.75 11.76 9.84
N LYS A 271 5.63 10.86 8.85
CA LYS A 271 6.79 10.41 8.06
C LYS A 271 7.44 11.59 7.33
N PHE A 272 6.63 12.47 6.75
CA PHE A 272 7.11 13.68 6.09
C PHE A 272 7.84 14.62 7.05
N ALA A 273 7.34 14.79 8.27
CA ALA A 273 7.96 15.66 9.27
C ALA A 273 9.38 15.23 9.69
N CYS A 274 9.74 13.95 9.50
CA CYS A 274 11.06 13.42 9.83
C CYS A 274 12.14 13.70 8.76
N HIS A 275 11.77 14.22 7.59
CA HIS A 275 12.69 14.36 6.46
C HIS A 275 12.61 15.77 5.85
N SER A 276 13.75 16.31 5.42
CA SER A 276 13.73 17.52 4.62
C SER A 276 13.31 17.20 3.17
N ARG A 277 12.76 18.19 2.46
CA ARG A 277 12.37 18.02 1.05
C ARG A 277 13.57 17.68 0.17
N SER A 278 14.75 18.23 0.48
CA SER A 278 15.99 17.91 -0.23
C SER A 278 16.41 16.47 -0.01
N ASP A 279 16.33 15.95 1.23
CA ASP A 279 16.71 14.57 1.51
C ASP A 279 15.82 13.57 0.79
N ILE A 280 14.53 13.88 0.66
CA ILE A 280 13.58 13.06 -0.09
C ILE A 280 13.93 13.06 -1.58
N VAL A 281 14.14 14.24 -2.18
CA VAL A 281 14.39 14.34 -3.63
C VAL A 281 15.74 13.76 -4.02
N LEU A 282 16.78 13.98 -3.19
CA LEU A 282 18.14 13.50 -3.44
C LEU A 282 18.34 12.02 -3.07
N GLY A 283 17.32 11.36 -2.51
CA GLY A 283 17.36 9.93 -2.16
C GLY A 283 18.03 9.62 -0.82
N HIS A 284 18.42 10.62 -0.02
CA HIS A 284 18.95 10.40 1.32
C HIS A 284 17.91 9.85 2.31
N ALA A 285 16.62 10.02 2.01
CA ALA A 285 15.52 9.45 2.77
C ALA A 285 15.13 8.02 2.35
N ASP A 286 15.76 7.47 1.29
CA ASP A 286 15.46 6.12 0.84
C ASP A 286 15.97 5.10 1.87
N PRO A 287 15.24 4.00 2.11
CA PRO A 287 15.62 3.03 3.12
C PRO A 287 16.84 2.24 2.67
N THR A 288 17.75 2.07 3.61
CA THR A 288 18.93 1.22 3.45
C THR A 288 18.60 -0.22 3.89
N VAL A 289 19.25 -1.21 3.29
CA VAL A 289 19.05 -2.64 3.62
C VAL A 289 19.10 -2.92 5.15
N PRO A 290 20.05 -2.35 5.93
CA PRO A 290 20.10 -2.58 7.38
C PRO A 290 18.88 -2.04 8.14
N GLN A 291 18.21 -1.01 7.63
CA GLN A 291 16.98 -0.48 8.23
C GLN A 291 15.80 -1.43 8.00
N LEU A 292 15.77 -2.08 6.82
CA LEU A 292 14.76 -3.07 6.49
C LEU A 292 14.91 -4.34 7.33
N GLU A 293 16.14 -4.82 7.52
CA GLU A 293 16.42 -5.98 8.38
C GLU A 293 16.04 -5.73 9.84
N LYS A 294 16.27 -4.52 10.37
CA LYS A 294 15.82 -4.14 11.71
C LYS A 294 14.29 -4.10 11.82
N ALA A 295 13.61 -3.53 10.81
CA ALA A 295 12.15 -3.54 10.76
C ALA A 295 11.60 -4.97 10.72
N GLN A 296 12.20 -5.84 9.92
CA GLN A 296 11.83 -7.25 9.79
C GLN A 296 12.20 -8.09 11.02
N ALA A 297 13.30 -7.79 11.71
CA ALA A 297 13.74 -8.50 12.92
C ALA A 297 12.90 -8.15 14.16
N CYS A 298 12.28 -6.97 14.20
CA CYS A 298 11.29 -6.61 15.21
C CYS A 298 9.94 -7.31 15.01
N LEU A 299 9.77 -8.09 13.94
CA LEU A 299 8.58 -8.89 13.75
C LEU A 299 8.67 -10.17 14.60
N PRO A 300 7.59 -10.56 15.29
CA PRO A 300 7.49 -11.94 15.77
C PRO A 300 7.60 -12.84 14.53
N ARG A 301 8.65 -13.67 14.49
CA ARG A 301 8.73 -14.75 13.52
C ARG A 301 7.42 -15.52 13.62
N LYS A 302 6.69 -15.67 12.50
CA LYS A 302 5.63 -16.68 12.42
C LYS A 302 6.31 -18.02 12.65
N ASN A 303 6.26 -18.52 13.88
CA ASN A 303 6.19 -19.94 14.23
C ASN A 303 5.78 -20.06 15.70
N ASP A 304 4.94 -21.07 15.95
CA ASP A 304 4.52 -21.59 17.25
C ASP A 304 3.35 -20.89 17.96
N SER A 305 2.17 -20.91 17.34
CA SER A 305 0.93 -21.33 18.02
C SER A 305 -0.25 -21.36 17.03
N TYR A 306 -0.30 -22.37 16.17
CA TYR A 306 -1.62 -22.88 15.81
C TYR A 306 -2.20 -23.45 17.11
N ILE A 307 -3.33 -22.90 17.53
CA ILE A 307 -4.21 -23.56 18.49
C ILE A 307 -4.39 -24.99 17.99
N SER A 308 -3.87 -25.97 18.73
CA SER A 308 -4.09 -27.38 18.47
C SER A 308 -5.60 -27.61 18.51
N LEU A 309 -6.21 -27.69 17.33
CA LEU A 309 -7.57 -28.16 17.21
C LEU A 309 -7.58 -29.61 17.72
N PRO A 310 -8.51 -30.00 18.61
CA PRO A 310 -8.62 -31.38 19.04
C PRO A 310 -8.85 -32.28 17.81
N GLU A 311 -8.03 -33.33 17.73
CA GLU A 311 -8.09 -34.36 16.68
C GLU A 311 -9.53 -34.83 16.49
N ALA A 312 -10.03 -34.73 15.25
CA ALA A 312 -11.32 -35.29 14.90
C ALA A 312 -11.30 -36.82 15.12
N PRO A 313 -12.33 -37.41 15.75
CA PRO A 313 -12.39 -38.84 15.95
C PRO A 313 -12.43 -39.57 14.60
N LYS A 314 -11.54 -40.54 14.44
CA LYS A 314 -11.47 -41.43 13.27
C LYS A 314 -12.85 -42.06 13.00
N PRO A 315 -13.34 -42.07 11.75
CA PRO A 315 -14.56 -42.79 11.42
C PRO A 315 -14.34 -44.29 11.64
N ALA A 316 -15.23 -44.88 12.43
CA ALA A 316 -15.28 -46.32 12.66
C ALA A 316 -15.52 -47.05 11.33
N ALA A 317 -14.72 -48.06 11.06
CA ALA A 317 -14.89 -48.95 9.92
C ALA A 317 -16.24 -49.66 10.04
N SER A 318 -17.18 -49.34 9.14
CA SER A 318 -18.40 -50.12 8.95
C SER A 318 -18.12 -51.23 7.94
N ASP A 319 -17.83 -52.42 8.45
CA ASP A 319 -17.97 -53.66 7.71
C ASP A 319 -19.46 -53.89 7.41
N HIS A 320 -19.85 -53.79 6.13
CA HIS A 320 -20.84 -54.63 5.46
C HIS A 320 -21.18 -54.06 4.07
N ALA A 321 -20.47 -54.55 3.06
CA ALA A 321 -20.90 -54.45 1.66
C ALA A 321 -21.64 -55.74 1.27
N PRO A 322 -22.90 -55.68 0.77
CA PRO A 322 -23.53 -56.83 0.15
C PRO A 322 -23.10 -56.96 -1.32
N ALA A 323 -22.86 -58.22 -1.73
CA ALA A 323 -22.31 -58.63 -3.01
C ALA A 323 -23.23 -58.35 -4.23
N PRO A 324 -22.65 -58.13 -5.43
CA PRO A 324 -23.42 -57.89 -6.65
C PRO A 324 -24.05 -59.18 -7.22
N GLN A 325 -25.36 -59.16 -7.43
CA GLN A 325 -26.08 -60.20 -8.16
C GLN A 325 -25.73 -60.14 -9.66
N LYS A 326 -25.30 -61.30 -10.18
CA LYS A 326 -25.03 -61.56 -11.59
C LYS A 326 -26.35 -61.72 -12.35
N LEU A 327 -26.61 -60.86 -13.33
CA LEU A 327 -27.51 -61.17 -14.44
C LEU A 327 -26.74 -62.03 -15.45
N LYS A 328 -27.37 -63.11 -15.90
CA LYS A 328 -26.92 -64.06 -16.93
C LYS A 328 -28.15 -64.47 -17.73
N PRO A 329 -27.93 -64.95 -18.96
CA PRO A 329 -27.60 -64.21 -20.18
C PRO A 329 -28.83 -63.65 -20.89
#